data_AF-A0A3N5FQT7-F1
#
_entry.id   AF-A0A3N5FQT7-F1
#
_cell.length_a   1.000
_cell.length_b   1.000
_cell.length_c   1.000
_cell.angle_alpha   90.00
_cell.angle_beta   90.00
_cell.angle_gamma   90.00
#
_symmetry.space_group_name_H-M   'P 1'
#
loop_
_entity.id
_entity.type
_entity.pdbx_description
1 polymer ?
#
loop_
_entity_poly.entity_id
_entity_poly.type
_entity_poly.pdbx_seq_one_letter_code
_entity_poly.pdbx_strand_id
1 'polypeptide(L)'
;MQSFPGGGVSAADTAPLDSRAARLFVVLAAFLVCSALIAEFVGVKIFALEPTLGMSTFDWDLFGRTGSLSFTSGVLLWPFVFLMTDVINEYFGRRGVRFISWLTVAMILYGFLAAYLAISLVPAQFWVGVNQERGVPDMQAAFANIFGQGMWTIAGSVTAFLIGQLIDVAVFHRIRQVTGERWIWLRATGSTAISQLIDSFIVLYIAFVLGPQQWPVPLFLAVGSVNYGYKLLMAFLLIPLIYLTRRGIRAYLGAHAAERLQGAARAV
;
A
#
# COMPACT_ATOMS: atom_id res chain seq x y z
N MET A 1 49.02 26.12 28.88
CA MET A 1 48.29 24.83 28.86
C MET A 1 46.86 25.16 28.48
N GLN A 2 46.43 24.78 27.27
CA GLN A 2 45.20 25.25 26.63
C GLN A 2 43.95 24.67 27.32
N SER A 3 43.01 25.55 27.66
CA SER A 3 41.66 25.20 28.11
C SER A 3 40.80 24.81 26.90
N PHE A 4 40.39 23.54 26.83
CA PHE A 4 39.37 23.09 25.89
C PHE A 4 37.99 23.55 26.35
N PRO A 5 37.16 24.19 25.50
CA PRO A 5 35.77 24.48 25.85
C PRO A 5 34.96 23.18 25.78
N GLY A 6 34.44 22.76 26.93
CA GLY A 6 33.40 21.75 27.01
C GLY A 6 32.12 22.27 26.35
N GLY A 7 31.93 21.94 25.08
CA GLY A 7 30.65 22.06 24.41
C GLY A 7 29.67 21.06 25.01
N GLY A 8 28.90 21.51 26.00
CA GLY A 8 27.81 20.74 26.57
C GLY A 8 26.79 20.41 25.48
N VAL A 9 26.75 19.14 25.08
CA VAL A 9 25.58 18.56 24.44
C VAL A 9 24.46 18.67 25.48
N SER A 10 23.54 19.60 25.29
CA SER A 10 22.35 19.73 26.13
C SER A 10 21.64 18.38 26.15
N ALA A 11 21.52 17.79 27.34
CA ALA A 11 20.96 16.47 27.61
C ALA A 11 19.43 16.36 27.36
N ALA A 12 18.88 17.18 26.46
CA ALA A 12 17.46 17.18 26.11
C ALA A 12 17.10 16.24 24.94
N ASP A 13 18.09 15.58 24.34
CA ASP A 13 17.92 14.60 23.25
C ASP A 13 18.00 13.15 23.75
N THR A 14 17.30 12.80 24.84
CA THR A 14 17.52 11.53 25.57
C THR A 14 16.33 10.57 25.57
N ALA A 15 15.73 10.33 24.40
CA ALA A 15 15.13 9.06 23.99
C ALA A 15 14.45 9.24 22.63
N PRO A 16 14.43 8.23 21.74
CA PRO A 16 13.72 8.32 20.45
C PRO A 16 12.24 8.72 20.57
N LEU A 17 11.60 8.47 21.72
CA LEU A 17 10.19 8.75 21.97
C LEU A 17 9.92 10.14 22.58
N ASP A 18 10.95 10.88 23.00
CA ASP A 18 10.72 12.20 23.60
C ASP A 18 10.31 13.23 22.54
N SER A 19 10.88 13.10 21.34
CA SER A 19 10.50 13.91 20.18
C SER A 19 9.10 13.56 19.68
N ARG A 20 8.21 14.57 19.62
CA ARG A 20 6.88 14.43 19.01
C ARG A 20 6.96 14.04 17.54
N ALA A 21 7.99 14.51 16.83
CA ALA A 21 8.21 14.19 15.42
C ALA A 21 8.61 12.72 15.23
N ALA A 22 9.50 12.21 16.08
CA ALA A 22 9.91 10.81 16.04
C ALA A 22 8.75 9.88 16.41
N ARG A 23 7.97 10.21 17.45
CA ARG A 23 6.72 9.50 17.77
C ARG A 23 5.75 9.48 16.60
N LEU A 24 5.53 10.62 15.95
CA LEU A 24 4.66 10.71 14.78
C LEU A 24 5.17 9.81 13.66
N PHE A 25 6.46 9.85 13.35
CA PHE A 25 7.05 8.97 12.34
C PHE A 25 6.81 7.50 12.65
N VAL A 26 7.07 7.07 13.90
CA VAL A 26 6.87 5.68 14.33
C VAL A 26 5.40 5.26 14.22
N VAL A 27 4.46 6.11 14.63
CA VAL A 27 3.02 5.80 14.53
C VAL A 27 2.58 5.67 13.08
N LEU A 28 2.97 6.63 12.22
CA LEU A 28 2.66 6.58 10.79
C LEU A 28 3.31 5.35 10.13
N ALA A 29 4.54 5.03 10.53
CA ALA A 29 5.27 3.85 10.07
C ALA A 29 4.57 2.55 10.42
N ALA A 30 4.25 2.38 11.71
CA ALA A 30 3.59 1.19 12.20
C ALA A 30 2.22 1.01 11.53
N PHE A 31 1.45 2.09 11.41
CA PHE A 31 0.16 2.05 10.73
C PHE A 31 0.30 1.68 9.26
N LEU A 32 1.21 2.33 8.52
CA LEU A 32 1.46 2.03 7.11
C LEU A 32 1.87 0.57 6.90
N VAL A 33 2.87 0.09 7.64
CA VAL A 33 3.38 -1.28 7.53
C VAL A 33 2.29 -2.30 7.87
N CYS A 34 1.55 -2.07 8.96
CA CYS A 34 0.48 -2.95 9.39
C CYS A 34 -0.67 -2.98 8.37
N SER A 35 -1.13 -1.82 7.91
CA SER A 35 -2.18 -1.73 6.90
C SER A 35 -1.78 -2.40 5.59
N ALA A 36 -0.54 -2.20 5.13
CA ALA A 36 -0.04 -2.84 3.91
C ALA A 36 0.03 -4.37 4.09
N LEU A 37 0.55 -4.84 5.22
CA LEU A 37 0.62 -6.28 5.51
C LEU A 37 -0.77 -6.92 5.55
N ILE A 38 -1.72 -6.30 6.24
CA ILE A 38 -3.11 -6.79 6.30
C ILE A 38 -3.73 -6.78 4.89
N ALA A 39 -3.52 -5.72 4.11
CA ALA A 39 -4.05 -5.59 2.75
C ALA A 39 -3.64 -6.76 1.86
N GLU A 40 -2.38 -7.20 1.95
CA GLU A 40 -1.89 -8.35 1.19
C GLU A 40 -2.54 -9.66 1.64
N PHE A 41 -2.66 -9.90 2.95
CA PHE A 41 -3.29 -11.13 3.45
C PHE A 41 -4.79 -11.23 3.17
N VAL A 42 -5.53 -10.12 3.32
CA VAL A 42 -6.97 -10.11 3.04
C VAL A 42 -7.27 -9.97 1.54
N GLY A 43 -6.27 -9.58 0.74
CA GLY A 43 -6.37 -9.40 -0.71
C GLY A 43 -6.85 -10.64 -1.48
N VAL A 44 -6.70 -11.83 -0.88
CA VAL A 44 -7.18 -13.10 -1.46
C VAL A 44 -8.71 -13.16 -1.51
N LYS A 45 -9.42 -12.49 -0.60
CA LYS A 45 -10.88 -12.41 -0.61
C LYS A 45 -11.35 -11.41 -1.65
N ILE A 46 -12.24 -11.85 -2.54
CA ILE A 46 -12.94 -10.97 -3.49
C ILE A 46 -14.32 -10.63 -2.92
N PHE A 47 -14.72 -9.37 -2.97
CA PHE A 47 -16.05 -8.90 -2.57
C PHE A 47 -16.72 -8.16 -3.73
N ALA A 48 -18.04 -8.26 -3.80
CA ALA A 48 -18.86 -7.50 -4.74
C ALA A 48 -19.32 -6.20 -4.09
N LEU A 49 -18.98 -5.05 -4.67
CA LEU A 49 -19.27 -3.74 -4.11
C LEU A 49 -20.76 -3.43 -4.11
N GLU A 50 -21.49 -3.69 -5.20
CA GLU A 50 -22.91 -3.31 -5.28
C GLU A 50 -23.76 -4.04 -4.23
N PRO A 51 -23.69 -5.39 -4.10
CA PRO A 51 -24.46 -6.10 -3.07
C PRO A 51 -24.02 -5.74 -1.66
N THR A 52 -22.74 -5.44 -1.44
CA THR A 52 -22.23 -5.01 -0.12
C THR A 52 -22.84 -3.67 0.30
N LEU A 53 -23.15 -2.80 -0.65
CA LEU A 53 -23.80 -1.51 -0.41
C LEU A 53 -25.34 -1.57 -0.54
N GLY A 54 -25.91 -2.75 -0.79
CA GLY A 54 -27.36 -2.92 -1.00
C GLY A 54 -27.86 -2.35 -2.34
N MET A 55 -26.99 -2.18 -3.33
CA MET A 55 -27.32 -1.70 -4.67
C MET A 55 -27.55 -2.87 -5.64
N SER A 56 -28.30 -2.62 -6.72
CA SER A 56 -28.39 -3.55 -7.85
C SER A 56 -27.08 -3.60 -8.62
N THR A 57 -26.79 -4.72 -9.28
CA THR A 57 -25.60 -4.88 -10.12
C THR A 57 -25.60 -3.85 -11.25
N PHE A 58 -24.43 -3.24 -11.46
CA PHE A 58 -24.22 -2.26 -12.53
C PHE A 58 -24.02 -2.95 -13.89
N ASP A 59 -23.65 -4.23 -13.87
CA ASP A 59 -23.45 -5.10 -15.04
C ASP A 59 -22.68 -4.40 -16.17
N TRP A 60 -21.47 -3.95 -15.85
CA TRP A 60 -20.61 -3.27 -16.84
C TRP A 60 -20.31 -4.23 -18.00
N ASP A 61 -20.21 -3.72 -19.23
CA ASP A 61 -19.77 -4.47 -20.41
C ASP A 61 -18.47 -3.85 -20.96
N LEU A 62 -17.37 -4.57 -20.80
CA LEU A 62 -16.04 -4.17 -21.26
C LEU A 62 -15.36 -5.36 -21.93
N PHE A 63 -14.84 -5.16 -23.14
CA PHE A 63 -14.13 -6.19 -23.90
C PHE A 63 -14.94 -7.48 -24.12
N GLY A 64 -16.27 -7.38 -24.22
CA GLY A 64 -17.16 -8.53 -24.39
C GLY A 64 -17.29 -9.40 -23.13
N ARG A 65 -16.98 -8.83 -21.96
CA ARG A 65 -17.16 -9.44 -20.65
C ARG A 65 -18.12 -8.58 -19.87
N THR A 66 -19.09 -9.22 -19.23
CA THR A 66 -19.96 -8.58 -18.26
C THR A 66 -19.57 -8.99 -16.85
N GLY A 67 -19.74 -8.07 -15.90
CA GLY A 67 -19.46 -8.36 -14.50
C GLY A 67 -20.03 -7.33 -13.54
N SER A 68 -20.05 -7.71 -12.27
CA SER A 68 -20.30 -6.80 -11.16
C SER A 68 -19.02 -6.06 -10.77
N LEU A 69 -19.14 -5.04 -9.93
CA LEU A 69 -18.00 -4.33 -9.36
C LEU A 69 -17.34 -5.19 -8.27
N SER A 70 -16.55 -6.16 -8.70
CA SER A 70 -15.83 -7.09 -7.82
C SER A 70 -14.38 -6.66 -7.61
N PHE A 71 -13.95 -6.57 -6.35
CA PHE A 71 -12.61 -6.14 -5.98
C PHE A 71 -11.99 -7.06 -4.92
N THR A 72 -10.67 -7.08 -4.86
CA THR A 72 -9.97 -7.70 -3.72
C THR A 72 -10.25 -6.89 -2.47
N SER A 73 -10.47 -7.54 -1.33
CA SER A 73 -10.77 -6.82 -0.09
C SER A 73 -9.60 -5.99 0.42
N GLY A 74 -8.37 -6.35 0.01
CA GLY A 74 -7.17 -5.54 0.25
C GLY A 74 -7.22 -4.15 -0.37
N VAL A 75 -7.98 -3.95 -1.47
CA VAL A 75 -8.15 -2.64 -2.12
C VAL A 75 -8.69 -1.57 -1.17
N LEU A 76 -9.42 -1.98 -0.12
CA LEU A 76 -10.01 -1.07 0.86
C LEU A 76 -8.94 -0.40 1.74
N LEU A 77 -7.78 -1.03 1.94
CA LEU A 77 -6.71 -0.55 2.82
C LEU A 77 -5.68 0.31 2.08
N TRP A 78 -5.47 0.06 0.78
CA TRP A 78 -4.53 0.83 -0.06
C TRP A 78 -4.74 2.35 -0.04
N PRO A 79 -5.97 2.89 -0.09
CA PRO A 79 -6.26 4.31 0.10
C PRO A 79 -5.58 4.90 1.35
N PHE A 80 -5.63 4.19 2.47
CA PHE A 80 -5.02 4.63 3.73
C PHE A 80 -3.48 4.52 3.70
N VAL A 81 -2.94 3.47 3.07
CA VAL A 81 -1.49 3.31 2.87
C VAL A 81 -0.92 4.47 2.05
N PHE A 82 -1.60 4.88 0.98
CA PHE A 82 -1.19 6.03 0.18
C PHE A 82 -1.27 7.34 0.98
N LEU A 83 -2.36 7.57 1.72
CA LEU A 83 -2.49 8.72 2.61
C LEU A 83 -1.32 8.81 3.60
N MET A 84 -0.97 7.71 4.26
CA MET A 84 0.17 7.70 5.20
C MET A 84 1.48 8.01 4.48
N THR A 85 1.70 7.41 3.31
CA THR A 85 2.92 7.63 2.51
C THR A 85 3.08 9.10 2.13
N ASP A 86 1.99 9.76 1.71
CA ASP A 86 1.97 11.18 1.36
C ASP A 86 2.27 12.07 2.57
N VAL A 87 1.67 11.77 3.72
CA VAL A 87 1.95 12.46 4.98
C VAL A 87 3.43 12.30 5.36
N ILE A 88 3.96 11.08 5.27
CA ILE A 88 5.37 10.84 5.59
C ILE A 88 6.29 11.61 4.65
N ASN A 89 5.95 11.65 3.35
CA ASN A 89 6.68 12.44 2.37
C ASN A 89 6.67 13.94 2.70
N GLU A 90 5.52 14.48 3.12
CA GLU A 90 5.38 15.90 3.44
C GLU A 90 6.22 16.33 4.65
N TYR A 91 6.30 15.49 5.70
CA TYR A 91 6.95 15.86 6.96
C TYR A 91 8.37 15.29 7.15
N PHE A 92 8.68 14.15 6.52
CA PHE A 92 9.96 13.44 6.69
C PHE A 92 10.73 13.26 5.38
N GLY A 93 10.16 13.72 4.27
CA GLY A 93 10.81 13.78 2.97
C GLY A 93 11.06 12.41 2.34
N ARG A 94 11.77 12.45 1.21
CA ARG A 94 12.04 11.28 0.37
C ARG A 94 12.82 10.18 1.09
N ARG A 95 13.70 10.54 2.02
CA ARG A 95 14.47 9.57 2.81
C ARG A 95 13.56 8.77 3.74
N GLY A 96 12.61 9.44 4.41
CA GLY A 96 11.62 8.80 5.26
C GLY A 96 10.75 7.82 4.48
N VAL A 97 10.22 8.26 3.33
CA VAL A 97 9.41 7.40 2.44
C VAL A 97 10.23 6.21 1.92
N ARG A 98 11.45 6.44 1.42
CA ARG A 98 12.29 5.33 0.92
C ARG A 98 12.54 4.28 2.00
N PHE A 99 12.92 4.71 3.21
CA PHE A 99 13.14 3.80 4.33
C PHE A 99 11.88 2.99 4.65
N ILE A 100 10.73 3.65 4.76
CA ILE A 100 9.48 2.99 5.14
C ILE A 100 8.98 2.04 4.08
N SER A 101 9.15 2.38 2.80
CA SER A 101 8.81 1.50 1.69
C SER A 101 9.64 0.22 1.72
N TRP A 102 10.95 0.32 1.91
CA TRP A 102 11.81 -0.87 2.03
C TRP A 102 11.48 -1.70 3.27
N LEU A 103 11.22 -1.04 4.40
CA LEU A 103 10.78 -1.72 5.61
C LEU A 103 9.45 -2.46 5.37
N THR A 104 8.49 -1.83 4.71
CA THR A 104 7.18 -2.43 4.39
C THR A 104 7.34 -3.66 3.50
N VAL A 105 8.13 -3.55 2.42
CA VAL A 105 8.43 -4.69 1.55
C VAL A 105 9.09 -5.83 2.34
N ALA A 106 10.07 -5.52 3.18
CA ALA A 106 10.73 -6.52 4.02
C ALA A 106 9.74 -7.22 4.98
N MET A 107 8.82 -6.47 5.59
CA MET A 107 7.80 -7.01 6.50
C MET A 107 6.74 -7.84 5.77
N ILE A 108 6.34 -7.45 4.57
CA ILE A 108 5.47 -8.25 3.69
C ILE A 108 6.16 -9.58 3.37
N LEU A 109 7.39 -9.53 2.85
CA LEU A 109 8.17 -10.73 2.53
C LEU A 109 8.35 -11.64 3.75
N TYR A 110 8.63 -11.07 4.92
CA TYR A 110 8.74 -11.82 6.17
C TYR A 110 7.41 -12.49 6.56
N GLY A 111 6.29 -11.77 6.52
CA GLY A 111 4.98 -12.32 6.85
C GLY A 111 4.59 -13.50 5.96
N PHE A 112 4.87 -13.41 4.67
CA PHE A 112 4.56 -14.49 3.73
C PHE A 112 5.57 -15.64 3.75
N LEU A 113 6.84 -15.38 4.06
CA LEU A 113 7.77 -16.45 4.38
C LEU A 113 7.27 -17.25 5.59
N ALA A 114 6.80 -16.57 6.64
CA ALA A 114 6.21 -17.21 7.80
C ALA A 114 4.95 -18.03 7.42
N ALA A 115 4.07 -17.48 6.56
CA ALA A 115 2.90 -18.20 6.06
C ALA A 115 3.28 -19.44 5.24
N TYR A 116 4.27 -19.34 4.36
CA TYR A 116 4.77 -20.47 3.55
C TYR A 116 5.36 -21.59 4.43
N LEU A 117 6.17 -21.21 5.42
CA LEU A 117 6.71 -22.16 6.39
C LEU A 117 5.57 -22.82 7.19
N ALA A 118 4.56 -22.04 7.60
CA ALA A 118 3.41 -22.57 8.33
C ALA A 118 2.59 -23.57 7.49
N ILE A 119 2.37 -23.31 6.19
CA ILE A 119 1.72 -24.26 5.27
C ILE A 119 2.50 -25.57 5.18
N SER A 120 3.83 -25.50 5.23
CA SER A 120 4.72 -26.65 5.07
C SER A 120 4.82 -27.54 6.32
N LEU A 121 4.31 -27.07 7.47
CA LEU A 121 4.29 -27.86 8.70
C LEU A 121 3.26 -29.00 8.58
N VAL A 122 3.61 -30.17 9.12
CA VAL A 122 2.69 -31.30 9.20
C VAL A 122 1.54 -30.93 10.14
N PRO A 123 0.26 -30.96 9.69
CA PRO A 123 -0.86 -30.60 10.54
C PRO A 123 -1.06 -31.65 11.63
N ALA A 124 -1.45 -31.21 12.83
CA ALA A 124 -1.91 -32.12 13.87
C ALA A 124 -3.22 -32.80 13.43
N GLN A 125 -3.33 -34.12 13.62
CA GLN A 125 -4.47 -34.90 13.12
C GLN A 125 -5.84 -34.38 13.63
N PHE A 126 -5.92 -33.97 14.90
CA PHE A 126 -7.15 -33.40 15.45
C PHE A 126 -7.53 -32.05 14.81
N TRP A 127 -6.56 -31.30 14.29
CA TRP A 127 -6.77 -29.96 13.77
C TRP A 127 -7.35 -29.98 12.34
N VAL A 128 -6.99 -30.99 11.53
CA VAL A 128 -7.49 -31.14 10.15
C VAL A 128 -9.02 -31.11 10.09
N GLY A 129 -9.68 -31.81 11.03
CA GLY A 129 -11.14 -31.91 11.10
C GLY A 129 -11.83 -30.92 12.05
N VAL A 130 -11.09 -29.99 12.69
CA VAL A 130 -11.63 -29.21 13.83
C VAL A 130 -12.84 -28.32 13.47
N ASN A 131 -13.00 -27.97 12.18
CA ASN A 131 -14.09 -27.15 11.69
C ASN A 131 -15.02 -27.89 10.70
N GLN A 132 -15.04 -29.23 10.74
CA GLN A 132 -15.92 -30.04 9.88
C GLN A 132 -17.40 -29.65 10.06
N GLU A 133 -17.85 -29.46 11.30
CA GLU A 133 -19.22 -29.03 11.61
C GLU A 133 -19.55 -27.61 11.12
N ARG A 134 -18.53 -26.79 10.88
CA ARG A 134 -18.65 -25.43 10.33
C ARG A 134 -18.52 -25.38 8.81
N GLY A 135 -18.52 -26.54 8.16
CA GLY A 135 -18.46 -26.65 6.70
C GLY A 135 -17.05 -26.57 6.11
N VAL A 136 -16.00 -26.78 6.92
CA VAL A 136 -14.61 -26.87 6.43
C VAL A 136 -14.08 -28.28 6.67
N PRO A 137 -14.13 -29.18 5.67
CA PRO A 137 -13.80 -30.59 5.84
C PRO A 137 -12.32 -30.85 6.17
N ASP A 138 -11.44 -30.04 5.57
CA ASP A 138 -9.98 -30.11 5.69
C ASP A 138 -9.43 -28.70 5.93
N MET A 139 -9.03 -28.44 7.17
CA MET A 139 -8.44 -27.17 7.58
C MET A 139 -7.06 -26.93 6.99
N GLN A 140 -6.27 -27.98 6.72
CA GLN A 140 -4.95 -27.81 6.11
C GLN A 140 -5.08 -27.36 4.66
N ALA A 141 -5.97 -28.00 3.89
CA ALA A 141 -6.25 -27.60 2.52
C ALA A 141 -6.80 -26.17 2.45
N ALA A 142 -7.71 -25.80 3.36
CA ALA A 142 -8.24 -24.44 3.44
C ALA A 142 -7.14 -23.41 3.77
N PHE A 143 -6.29 -23.70 4.75
CA PHE A 143 -5.18 -22.83 5.14
C PHE A 143 -4.17 -22.65 4.00
N ALA A 144 -3.78 -23.73 3.34
CA ALA A 144 -2.88 -23.71 2.18
C ALA A 144 -3.47 -22.94 1.00
N ASN A 145 -4.79 -23.02 0.78
CA ASN A 145 -5.45 -22.27 -0.28
C ASN A 145 -5.44 -20.75 0.01
N ILE A 146 -5.87 -20.35 1.20
CA ILE A 146 -5.95 -18.93 1.60
C ILE A 146 -4.57 -18.28 1.58
N PHE A 147 -3.58 -18.88 2.26
CA PHE A 147 -2.25 -18.29 2.35
C PHE A 147 -1.35 -18.57 1.13
N GLY A 148 -1.59 -19.68 0.42
CA GLY A 148 -0.84 -20.05 -0.79
C GLY A 148 -1.24 -19.23 -2.02
N GLN A 149 -2.52 -18.88 -2.19
CA GLN A 149 -2.94 -17.96 -3.26
C GLN A 149 -2.28 -16.59 -3.09
N GLY A 150 -2.12 -16.13 -1.84
CA GLY A 150 -1.39 -14.91 -1.52
C GLY A 150 0.02 -14.87 -2.14
N MET A 151 0.69 -16.01 -2.32
CA MET A 151 2.05 -16.05 -2.85
C MET A 151 2.19 -15.49 -4.28
N TRP A 152 1.25 -15.83 -5.18
CA TRP A 152 1.23 -15.30 -6.54
C TRP A 152 0.88 -13.81 -6.57
N THR A 153 -0.01 -13.39 -5.67
CA THR A 153 -0.36 -11.98 -5.50
C THR A 153 0.85 -11.16 -5.07
N ILE A 154 1.67 -11.62 -4.12
CA ILE A 154 2.90 -10.91 -3.71
C ILE A 154 3.91 -10.86 -4.84
N ALA A 155 4.13 -11.97 -5.55
CA ALA A 155 5.05 -11.98 -6.67
C ALA A 155 4.65 -10.90 -7.69
N GLY A 156 3.33 -10.77 -7.91
CA GLY A 156 2.72 -9.65 -8.60
C GLY A 156 3.03 -8.29 -7.96
N SER A 157 2.65 -8.08 -6.71
CA SER A 157 2.79 -6.81 -5.96
C SER A 157 4.23 -6.33 -5.88
N VAL A 158 5.20 -7.20 -5.57
CA VAL A 158 6.63 -6.84 -5.48
C VAL A 158 7.17 -6.47 -6.86
N THR A 159 6.81 -7.22 -7.90
CA THR A 159 7.24 -6.93 -9.27
C THR A 159 6.62 -5.63 -9.78
N ALA A 160 5.32 -5.45 -9.55
CA ALA A 160 4.57 -4.26 -9.89
C ALA A 160 5.11 -3.03 -9.16
N PHE A 161 5.42 -3.16 -7.88
CA PHE A 161 6.02 -2.10 -7.07
C PHE A 161 7.39 -1.68 -7.60
N LEU A 162 8.29 -2.63 -7.89
CA LEU A 162 9.63 -2.32 -8.42
C LEU A 162 9.55 -1.64 -9.79
N ILE A 163 8.74 -2.18 -10.70
CA ILE A 163 8.56 -1.61 -12.04
C ILE A 163 7.85 -0.26 -11.96
N GLY A 164 6.80 -0.17 -11.15
CA GLY A 164 5.99 1.04 -10.93
C GLY A 164 6.84 2.19 -10.40
N GLN A 165 7.77 1.94 -9.50
CA GLN A 165 8.72 2.95 -9.02
C GLN A 165 9.64 3.47 -10.14
N LEU A 166 10.17 2.60 -11.00
CA LEU A 166 11.02 3.02 -12.12
C LEU A 166 10.24 3.88 -13.12
N ILE A 167 8.99 3.48 -13.39
CA ILE A 167 8.09 4.21 -14.29
C ILE A 167 7.69 5.55 -13.69
N ASP A 168 7.34 5.60 -12.41
CA ASP A 168 6.99 6.86 -11.73
C ASP A 168 8.14 7.87 -11.86
N VAL A 169 9.38 7.45 -11.58
CA VAL A 169 10.57 8.32 -11.72
C VAL A 169 10.76 8.77 -13.16
N ALA A 170 10.63 7.87 -14.14
CA ALA A 170 10.82 8.18 -15.55
C ALA A 170 9.74 9.15 -16.08
N VAL A 171 8.47 8.89 -15.75
CA VAL A 171 7.33 9.73 -16.13
C VAL A 171 7.44 11.09 -15.44
N PHE A 172 7.78 11.13 -14.16
CA PHE A 172 8.01 12.38 -13.43
C PHE A 172 9.07 13.25 -14.10
N HIS A 173 10.20 12.65 -14.50
CA HIS A 173 11.28 13.37 -15.20
C HIS A 173 10.82 13.87 -16.57
N ARG A 174 10.07 13.06 -17.31
CA ARG A 174 9.56 13.43 -18.63
C ARG A 174 8.53 14.55 -18.57
N ILE A 175 7.59 14.49 -17.62
CA ILE A 175 6.62 15.59 -17.42
C ILE A 175 7.36 16.85 -16.96
N ARG A 176 8.38 16.75 -16.09
CA ARG A 176 9.22 17.91 -15.71
C ARG A 176 9.90 18.58 -16.90
N GLN A 177 10.41 17.81 -17.85
CA GLN A 177 11.06 18.36 -19.05
C GLN A 177 10.07 19.13 -19.92
N VAL A 178 8.80 18.72 -19.96
CA VAL A 178 7.76 19.34 -20.79
C VAL A 178 7.07 20.52 -20.09
N THR A 179 6.81 20.44 -18.78
CA THR A 179 6.01 21.45 -18.05
C THR A 179 6.83 22.45 -17.22
N GLY A 180 8.16 22.27 -17.15
CA GLY A 180 9.05 23.12 -16.36
C GLY A 180 8.75 23.04 -14.84
N GLU A 181 9.00 24.14 -14.12
CA GLU A 181 8.77 24.19 -12.66
C GLU A 181 7.34 24.57 -12.27
N ARG A 182 6.53 25.06 -13.23
CA ARG A 182 5.28 25.79 -12.96
C ARG A 182 4.11 24.92 -12.50
N TRP A 183 4.09 23.62 -12.87
CA TRP A 183 2.95 22.72 -12.63
C TRP A 183 3.36 21.47 -11.85
N ILE A 184 3.72 21.65 -10.58
CA ILE A 184 4.15 20.56 -9.67
C ILE A 184 3.05 19.49 -9.50
N TRP A 185 1.78 19.89 -9.37
CA TRP A 185 0.67 18.96 -9.17
C TRP A 185 0.45 18.03 -10.36
N LEU A 186 0.58 18.56 -11.59
CA LEU A 186 0.39 17.78 -12.82
C LEU A 186 1.44 16.66 -12.93
N ARG A 187 2.65 16.92 -12.42
CA ARG A 187 3.73 15.92 -12.38
C ARG A 187 3.46 14.83 -11.36
N ALA A 188 3.11 15.21 -10.13
CA ALA A 188 2.86 14.26 -9.06
C ALA A 188 1.62 13.41 -9.31
N THR A 189 0.48 14.03 -9.65
CA THR A 189 -0.76 13.29 -9.91
C THR A 189 -0.70 12.51 -11.23
N GLY A 190 -0.05 13.08 -12.26
CA GLY A 190 0.13 12.41 -13.54
C GLY A 190 1.04 11.19 -13.47
N SER A 191 2.17 11.29 -12.74
CA SER A 191 3.06 10.14 -12.55
C SER A 191 2.43 9.06 -11.67
N THR A 192 1.69 9.43 -10.63
CA THR A 192 0.91 8.48 -9.80
C THR A 192 -0.17 7.77 -10.61
N ALA A 193 -0.93 8.49 -11.46
CA ALA A 193 -1.97 7.86 -12.28
C ALA A 193 -1.36 6.83 -13.25
N ILE A 194 -0.27 7.18 -13.95
CA ILE A 194 0.38 6.27 -14.91
C ILE A 194 1.07 5.09 -14.20
N SER A 195 1.75 5.34 -13.08
CA SER A 195 2.40 4.27 -12.33
C SER A 195 1.38 3.32 -11.71
N GLN A 196 0.27 3.81 -11.16
CA GLN A 196 -0.82 2.99 -10.63
C GLN A 196 -1.55 2.18 -11.72
N LEU A 197 -1.64 2.72 -12.94
CA LEU A 197 -2.17 1.97 -14.07
C LEU A 197 -1.29 0.74 -14.32
N ILE A 198 0.02 0.94 -14.48
CA ILE A 198 0.93 -0.15 -14.82
C ILE A 198 1.05 -1.14 -13.65
N ASP A 199 1.13 -0.65 -12.42
CA ASP A 199 1.09 -1.46 -11.20
C ASP A 199 -0.12 -2.41 -11.20
N SER A 200 -1.32 -1.86 -11.40
CA SER A 200 -2.57 -2.64 -11.33
C SER A 200 -2.62 -3.76 -12.35
N PHE A 201 -2.13 -3.52 -13.57
CA PHE A 201 -2.10 -4.53 -14.62
C PHE A 201 -1.00 -5.57 -14.40
N ILE A 202 0.17 -5.19 -13.87
CA ILE A 202 1.25 -6.16 -13.55
C ILE A 202 0.81 -7.11 -12.44
N VAL A 203 0.20 -6.58 -11.35
CA VAL A 203 -0.30 -7.41 -10.25
C VAL A 203 -1.30 -8.43 -10.78
N LEU A 204 -2.31 -7.98 -11.54
CA LEU A 204 -3.34 -8.86 -12.07
C LEU A 204 -2.79 -9.88 -13.07
N TYR A 205 -1.83 -9.48 -13.90
CA TYR A 205 -1.22 -10.37 -14.88
C TYR A 205 -0.46 -11.50 -14.20
N ILE A 206 0.41 -11.19 -13.23
CA ILE A 206 1.20 -12.21 -12.53
C ILE A 206 0.30 -13.09 -11.66
N ALA A 207 -0.64 -12.49 -10.92
CA ALA A 207 -1.47 -13.23 -9.97
C ALA A 207 -2.53 -14.12 -10.64
N PHE A 208 -3.15 -13.64 -11.72
CA PHE A 208 -4.34 -14.27 -12.29
C PHE A 208 -4.17 -14.79 -13.73
N VAL A 209 -3.24 -14.25 -14.52
CA VAL A 209 -2.96 -14.76 -15.88
C VAL A 209 -1.85 -15.81 -15.86
N LEU A 210 -0.71 -15.52 -15.22
CA LEU A 210 0.38 -16.49 -15.06
C LEU A 210 0.14 -17.47 -13.91
N GLY A 211 -0.53 -17.00 -12.86
CA GLY A 211 -0.92 -17.82 -11.73
C GLY A 211 -1.89 -18.95 -12.10
N PRO A 212 -2.26 -19.79 -11.11
CA PRO A 212 -3.03 -21.02 -11.35
C PRO A 212 -4.43 -20.79 -11.93
N GLN A 213 -4.96 -19.57 -11.86
CA GLN A 213 -6.31 -19.25 -12.36
C GLN A 213 -6.38 -19.04 -13.89
N GLN A 214 -5.26 -18.77 -14.56
CA GLN A 214 -5.13 -18.66 -16.02
C GLN A 214 -6.26 -17.85 -16.70
N TRP A 215 -6.48 -16.63 -16.25
CA TRP A 215 -7.54 -15.77 -16.79
C TRP A 215 -7.35 -15.47 -18.27
N PRO A 216 -8.42 -15.51 -19.09
CA PRO A 216 -8.35 -15.12 -20.49
C PRO A 216 -8.14 -13.60 -20.61
N VAL A 217 -7.43 -13.18 -21.66
CA VAL A 217 -7.05 -11.77 -21.90
C VAL A 217 -8.24 -10.79 -21.81
N PRO A 218 -9.43 -11.06 -22.37
CA PRO A 218 -10.56 -10.15 -22.25
C PRO A 218 -11.01 -9.93 -20.79
N LEU A 219 -10.98 -10.99 -19.96
CA LEU A 219 -11.34 -10.87 -18.53
C LEU A 219 -10.30 -10.04 -17.78
N PHE A 220 -9.01 -10.30 -18.03
CA PHE A 220 -7.91 -9.53 -17.47
C PHE A 220 -8.02 -8.04 -17.78
N LEU A 221 -8.24 -7.66 -19.04
CA LEU A 221 -8.37 -6.26 -19.45
C LEU A 221 -9.59 -5.58 -18.84
N ALA A 222 -10.72 -6.29 -18.78
CA ALA A 222 -11.95 -5.78 -18.21
C ALA A 222 -11.83 -5.54 -16.70
N VAL A 223 -11.41 -6.55 -15.94
CA VAL A 223 -11.23 -6.45 -14.48
C VAL A 223 -10.14 -5.44 -14.13
N GLY A 224 -9.04 -5.39 -14.89
CA GLY A 224 -7.96 -4.41 -14.70
C GLY A 224 -8.43 -2.97 -14.87
N SER A 225 -9.26 -2.72 -15.89
CA SER A 225 -9.84 -1.39 -16.14
C SER A 225 -10.76 -0.94 -15.00
N VAL A 226 -11.63 -1.84 -14.51
CA VAL A 226 -12.54 -1.56 -13.40
C VAL A 226 -11.78 -1.32 -12.09
N ASN A 227 -10.77 -2.15 -11.78
CA ASN A 227 -9.93 -1.99 -10.58
C ASN A 227 -9.15 -0.68 -10.59
N TYR A 228 -8.57 -0.31 -11.74
CA TYR A 228 -7.89 0.97 -11.88
C TYR A 228 -8.85 2.15 -11.71
N GLY A 229 -10.05 2.08 -12.30
CA GLY A 229 -11.10 3.09 -12.12
C GLY A 229 -11.49 3.29 -10.65
N TYR A 230 -11.62 2.19 -9.90
CA TYR A 230 -11.86 2.25 -8.45
C TYR A 230 -10.74 2.95 -7.68
N LYS A 231 -9.47 2.59 -7.97
CA LYS A 231 -8.31 3.23 -7.32
C LYS A 231 -8.28 4.74 -7.58
N LEU A 232 -8.53 5.17 -8.82
CA LEU A 232 -8.61 6.58 -9.15
C LEU A 232 -9.75 7.28 -8.40
N LEU A 233 -10.95 6.69 -8.40
CA LEU A 233 -12.10 7.25 -7.69
C LEU A 233 -11.81 7.43 -6.20
N MET A 234 -11.23 6.41 -5.54
CA MET A 234 -10.86 6.50 -4.13
C MET A 234 -9.82 7.58 -3.87
N ALA A 235 -8.84 7.75 -4.77
CA ALA A 235 -7.85 8.83 -4.64
C ALA A 235 -8.52 10.22 -4.62
N PHE A 236 -9.54 10.45 -5.44
CA PHE A 236 -10.32 11.70 -5.41
C PHE A 236 -11.15 11.83 -4.12
N LEU A 237 -11.81 10.76 -3.68
CA LEU A 237 -12.65 10.78 -2.48
C LEU A 237 -11.84 11.00 -1.18
N LEU A 238 -10.56 10.63 -1.17
CA LEU A 238 -9.68 10.83 -0.02
C LEU A 238 -9.15 12.25 0.13
N ILE A 239 -9.30 13.13 -0.86
CA ILE A 239 -8.78 14.50 -0.82
C ILE A 239 -9.17 15.23 0.48
N PRO A 240 -10.43 15.22 0.95
CA PRO A 240 -10.81 15.86 2.22
C PRO A 240 -10.10 15.26 3.44
N LEU A 241 -9.88 13.94 3.45
CA LEU A 241 -9.21 13.24 4.55
C LEU A 241 -7.73 13.63 4.65
N ILE A 242 -7.08 13.92 3.52
CA ILE A 242 -5.70 14.47 3.49
C ILE A 242 -5.65 15.79 4.28
N TYR A 243 -6.56 16.73 3.99
CA TYR A 243 -6.60 18.02 4.69
C TYR A 243 -6.89 17.87 6.19
N LEU A 244 -7.78 16.95 6.56
CA LEU A 244 -8.09 16.67 7.97
C LEU A 244 -6.86 16.12 8.70
N THR A 245 -6.18 15.15 8.10
CA THR A 245 -4.96 14.54 8.65
C THR A 245 -3.86 15.59 8.85
N ARG A 246 -3.68 16.47 7.87
CA ARG A 246 -2.73 17.59 7.94
C ARG A 246 -3.05 18.55 9.08
N ARG A 247 -4.32 18.90 9.27
CA ARG A 247 -4.77 19.74 10.38
C ARG A 247 -4.49 19.08 11.73
N GLY A 248 -4.77 17.78 11.85
CA GLY A 248 -4.48 16.99 13.06
C GLY A 248 -2.98 16.94 13.39
N ILE A 249 -2.14 16.69 12.39
CA ILE A 249 -0.68 16.64 12.57
C ILE A 249 -0.12 18.00 12.96
N ARG A 250 -0.57 19.09 12.33
CA ARG A 250 -0.15 20.45 12.70
C ARG A 250 -0.56 20.79 14.12
N ALA A 251 -1.74 20.37 14.56
CA ALA A 251 -2.19 20.56 15.94
C ALA A 251 -1.32 19.76 16.94
N TYR A 252 -0.93 18.53 16.59
CA TYR A 252 -0.10 17.67 17.45
C TYR A 252 1.36 18.15 17.57
N LEU A 253 1.99 18.47 16.43
CA LEU A 253 3.39 18.92 16.37
C LEU A 253 3.57 20.37 16.83
N GLY A 254 2.56 21.21 16.64
CA GLY A 254 2.66 22.67 16.75
C GLY A 254 3.15 23.30 15.43
N ALA A 255 2.72 24.54 15.16
CA ALA A 255 2.93 25.21 13.87
C ALA A 255 4.40 25.33 13.47
N HIS A 256 5.26 25.79 14.39
CA HIS A 256 6.69 25.98 14.12
C HIS A 256 7.44 24.67 13.85
N ALA A 257 7.12 23.59 14.59
CA ALA A 257 7.76 22.29 14.38
C ALA A 257 7.30 21.65 13.06
N ALA A 258 6.01 21.77 12.73
CA ALA A 258 5.46 21.31 11.46
C ALA A 258 6.11 22.03 10.26
N GLU A 259 6.24 23.36 10.33
CA GLU A 259 6.87 24.17 9.27
C GLU A 259 8.36 23.85 9.11
N ARG A 260 9.09 23.66 10.22
CA ARG A 260 10.50 23.22 10.18
C ARG A 260 10.67 21.86 9.49
N LEU A 261 9.84 20.88 9.83
CA LEU A 261 9.87 19.54 9.24
C LEU A 261 9.54 19.58 7.75
N GLN A 262 8.49 20.30 7.36
CA GLN A 262 8.12 20.48 5.95
C GLN A 262 9.22 21.20 5.16
N GLY A 263 9.85 22.23 5.75
CA GLY A 263 10.99 22.92 5.13
C GLY A 263 12.17 21.99 4.89
N ALA A 264 12.54 21.19 5.90
CA ALA A 264 13.62 20.20 5.77
C ALA A 264 13.31 19.10 4.75
N ALA A 265 12.06 18.61 4.71
CA ALA A 265 11.60 17.58 3.78
C ALA A 265 11.65 18.05 2.32
N ARG A 266 11.36 19.33 2.05
CA ARG A 266 11.38 19.91 0.69
C ARG A 266 12.79 20.20 0.17
N ALA A 267 13.77 20.34 1.06
CA ALA A 267 15.15 20.65 0.70
C ALA A 267 15.95 19.43 0.19
N VAL A 268 15.35 18.22 0.18
CA VAL A 268 15.98 16.92 -0.12
C VAL A 268 15.18 16.17 -1.20
#